data_AF-A0AAD7VRK3-F1
#
_entry.id   AF-A0AAD7VRK3-F1
#
_cell.length_a   1.000
_cell.length_b   1.000
_cell.length_c   1.000
_cell.angle_alpha   90.00
_cell.angle_beta   90.00
_cell.angle_gamma   90.00
#
_symmetry.space_group_name_H-M   'P 1'
#
loop_
_entity.id
_entity.type
_entity.pdbx_description
1 polymer ?
#
loop_
_entity_poly.entity_id
_entity_poly.type
_entity_poly.pdbx_seq_one_letter_code
_entity_poly.pdbx_strand_id
1 'polypeptide(L)'
;MGSIRRSKTKRRTRDLDQVHQDLSSEASVQKLSNQPLDESKPGLGQYYCIECAKYFETDFAKTVHRRGKNHKRRVRMLKEQPYSQAEADAASGLGVEKYMRFVETYEQAKMEKEEKEKQRKENEMVIE
;
A
#
# COMPACT_ATOMS: atom_id res chain seq x y z
N MET A 1 28.05 11.60 9.20
CA MET A 1 26.78 11.56 8.44
C MET A 1 27.09 11.29 6.97
N GLY A 2 26.43 10.30 6.37
CA GLY A 2 26.67 9.94 4.96
C GLY A 2 26.13 10.99 3.97
N SER A 3 26.34 10.74 2.68
CA SER A 3 25.88 11.63 1.60
C SER A 3 24.35 11.79 1.59
N ILE A 4 23.87 13.02 1.83
CA ILE A 4 22.43 13.40 1.87
C ILE A 4 21.78 13.34 0.47
N ARG A 5 22.54 13.08 -0.59
CA ARG A 5 22.06 13.13 -1.99
C ARG A 5 20.82 12.27 -2.27
N ARG A 6 20.61 11.19 -1.50
CA ARG A 6 19.47 10.29 -1.67
C ARG A 6 18.19 10.80 -1.01
N SER A 7 18.28 11.44 0.15
CA SER A 7 17.12 11.87 0.96
C SER A 7 16.65 13.30 0.65
N LYS A 8 17.19 13.95 -0.38
CA LYS A 8 16.75 15.29 -0.80
C LYS A 8 15.28 15.26 -1.27
N THR A 9 14.57 16.35 -1.00
CA THR A 9 13.16 16.56 -1.38
C THR A 9 12.88 16.33 -2.86
N LYS A 10 13.78 16.76 -3.76
CA LYS A 10 13.65 16.54 -5.22
C LYS A 10 13.68 15.06 -5.67
N ARG A 11 14.03 14.12 -4.78
CA ARG A 11 14.08 12.67 -5.04
C ARG A 11 13.17 11.89 -4.09
N ARG A 12 12.20 12.57 -3.47
CA ARG A 12 11.33 11.96 -2.48
C ARG A 12 10.41 10.95 -3.16
N THR A 13 10.37 9.74 -2.62
CA THR A 13 9.43 8.70 -3.03
C THR A 13 8.11 8.85 -2.29
N ARG A 14 7.05 8.28 -2.85
CA ARG A 14 5.75 8.14 -2.17
C ARG A 14 5.89 7.48 -0.80
N ASP A 15 5.17 8.02 0.16
CA ASP A 15 5.17 7.54 1.53
C ASP A 15 4.25 6.34 1.74
N LEU A 16 4.43 5.64 2.86
CA LEU A 16 3.70 4.40 3.15
C LEU A 16 2.20 4.67 3.36
N ASP A 17 1.87 5.70 4.10
CA ASP A 17 0.50 6.20 4.34
C ASP A 17 -0.25 6.53 3.04
N GLN A 18 0.42 7.19 2.10
CA GLN A 18 -0.14 7.48 0.78
C GLN A 18 -0.41 6.20 -0.03
N VAL A 19 0.48 5.21 0.06
CA VAL A 19 0.29 3.91 -0.59
C VAL A 19 -0.85 3.12 0.08
N HIS A 20 -1.02 3.23 1.39
CA HIS A 20 -2.18 2.64 2.07
C HIS A 20 -3.50 3.24 1.58
N GLN A 21 -3.55 4.55 1.34
CA GLN A 21 -4.74 5.20 0.75
C GLN A 21 -5.01 4.68 -0.66
N ASP A 22 -3.97 4.54 -1.49
CA ASP A 22 -4.08 3.98 -2.83
C ASP A 22 -4.61 2.54 -2.84
N LEU A 23 -4.29 1.74 -1.80
CA LEU A 23 -4.74 0.35 -1.63
C LEU A 23 -6.09 0.21 -0.90
N SER A 24 -6.61 1.29 -0.33
CA SER A 24 -7.81 1.24 0.52
C SER A 24 -9.08 0.91 -0.27
N SER A 25 -9.19 1.41 -1.50
CA SER A 25 -10.36 1.22 -2.35
C SER A 25 -10.05 0.38 -3.60
N GLU A 26 -10.98 -0.48 -3.99
CA GLU A 26 -10.84 -1.28 -5.21
C GLU A 26 -10.80 -0.39 -6.45
N ALA A 27 -11.56 0.71 -6.45
CA ALA A 27 -11.59 1.69 -7.52
C ALA A 27 -10.22 2.37 -7.72
N SER A 28 -9.51 2.73 -6.65
CA SER A 28 -8.16 3.30 -6.76
C SER A 28 -7.17 2.28 -7.26
N VAL A 29 -7.26 1.03 -6.82
CA VAL A 29 -6.41 -0.07 -7.31
C VAL A 29 -6.63 -0.32 -8.79
N GLN A 30 -7.88 -0.39 -9.25
CA GLN A 30 -8.23 -0.57 -10.66
C GLN A 30 -7.74 0.60 -11.51
N LYS A 31 -7.93 1.84 -11.04
CA LYS A 31 -7.43 3.05 -11.72
C LYS A 31 -5.90 3.07 -11.86
N LEU A 32 -5.19 2.65 -10.82
CA LEU A 32 -3.72 2.61 -10.83
C LEU A 32 -3.16 1.43 -11.63
N SER A 33 -3.90 0.32 -11.71
CA SER A 33 -3.57 -0.83 -12.55
C SER A 33 -3.79 -0.53 -14.03
N ASN A 34 -4.91 0.10 -14.36
CA ASN A 34 -5.36 0.34 -15.73
C ASN A 34 -5.20 1.82 -16.08
N GLN A 35 -3.96 2.31 -16.02
CA GLN A 35 -3.67 3.70 -16.39
C GLN A 35 -3.77 3.90 -17.91
N PRO A 36 -4.17 5.11 -18.37
CA PRO A 36 -4.05 5.44 -19.79
C PRO A 36 -2.57 5.43 -20.21
N LEU A 37 -2.32 5.22 -21.51
CA LEU A 37 -0.99 5.27 -22.08
C LEU A 37 -0.40 6.68 -21.92
N ASP A 38 0.77 6.76 -21.28
CA ASP A 38 1.46 8.00 -20.97
C ASP A 38 2.93 7.91 -21.40
N GLU A 39 3.30 8.69 -22.42
CA GLU A 39 4.63 8.71 -23.03
C GLU A 39 5.73 9.18 -22.08
N SER A 40 5.38 9.94 -21.03
CA SER A 40 6.35 10.46 -20.06
C SER A 40 6.82 9.40 -19.07
N LYS A 41 6.07 8.30 -18.94
CA LYS A 41 6.32 7.24 -17.96
C LYS A 41 7.00 6.03 -18.59
N PRO A 42 7.89 5.33 -17.85
CA PRO A 42 8.42 4.06 -18.28
C PRO A 42 7.29 3.05 -18.61
N GLY A 43 7.46 2.30 -19.71
CA GLY A 43 6.49 1.29 -20.12
C GLY A 43 5.09 1.85 -20.43
N LEU A 44 5.01 3.11 -20.87
CA LEU A 44 3.76 3.82 -21.18
C LEU A 44 2.77 3.84 -19.99
N GLY A 45 3.28 3.75 -18.76
CA GLY A 45 2.47 3.73 -17.54
C GLY A 45 1.77 2.39 -17.22
N GLN A 46 1.88 1.38 -18.08
CA GLN A 46 1.14 0.11 -17.94
C GLN A 46 1.73 -0.80 -16.86
N TYR A 47 3.06 -0.90 -16.78
CA TYR A 47 3.73 -1.81 -15.85
C TYR A 47 4.00 -1.13 -14.50
N TYR A 48 2.94 -0.82 -13.75
CA TYR A 48 3.03 -0.17 -12.45
C TYR A 48 2.93 -1.15 -11.27
N CYS A 49 3.77 -0.96 -10.24
CA CYS A 49 3.66 -1.61 -8.94
C CYS A 49 3.16 -0.61 -7.89
N ILE A 50 1.94 -0.83 -7.38
CA ILE A 50 1.26 0.09 -6.46
C ILE A 50 2.03 0.17 -5.13
N GLU A 51 2.40 -0.96 -4.55
CA GLU A 51 3.05 -1.05 -3.24
C GLU A 51 4.40 -0.31 -3.16
N CYS A 52 5.18 -0.40 -4.24
CA CYS A 52 6.48 0.26 -4.34
C CYS A 52 6.41 1.62 -5.05
N ALA A 53 5.23 2.02 -5.52
CA ALA A 53 5.00 3.22 -6.33
C ALA A 53 6.02 3.40 -7.46
N LYS A 54 6.26 2.33 -8.25
CA LYS A 54 7.30 2.30 -9.28
C LYS A 54 6.76 1.79 -10.62
N TYR A 55 7.13 2.50 -11.69
CA TYR A 55 6.91 2.09 -13.07
C TYR A 55 8.07 1.26 -13.61
N PHE A 56 7.75 0.28 -14.45
CA PHE A 56 8.69 -0.60 -15.12
C PHE A 56 8.52 -0.48 -16.64
N GLU A 57 9.56 -0.86 -17.38
CA GLU A 57 9.57 -0.86 -18.85
C GLU A 57 8.76 -2.01 -19.45
N THR A 58 8.78 -3.19 -18.81
CA THR A 58 8.19 -4.44 -19.31
C THR A 58 7.48 -5.19 -18.19
N ASP A 59 6.59 -6.13 -18.56
CA ASP A 59 5.93 -7.00 -17.59
C ASP A 59 6.91 -7.93 -16.88
N PHE A 60 7.91 -8.44 -17.60
CA PHE A 60 8.95 -9.28 -17.00
C PHE A 60 9.71 -8.54 -15.89
N ALA A 61 10.05 -7.27 -16.07
CA ALA A 61 10.69 -6.48 -15.03
C ALA A 61 9.80 -6.30 -13.79
N LYS A 62 8.49 -6.11 -13.98
CA LYS A 62 7.50 -6.01 -12.88
C LYS A 62 7.36 -7.34 -12.14
N THR A 63 7.32 -8.48 -12.83
CA THR A 63 7.20 -9.80 -12.21
C THR A 63 8.46 -10.20 -11.43
N VAL A 64 9.65 -9.93 -11.97
CA VAL A 64 10.93 -10.14 -11.26
C VAL A 64 11.03 -9.23 -10.03
N HIS A 65 10.61 -7.96 -10.15
CA HIS A 65 10.54 -7.04 -9.01
C HIS A 65 9.70 -7.59 -7.86
N ARG A 66 8.51 -8.13 -8.16
CA ARG A 66 7.61 -8.74 -7.16
C ARG A 66 8.25 -9.91 -6.41
N ARG A 67 9.10 -10.70 -7.07
CA ARG A 67 9.83 -11.81 -6.44
C ARG A 67 10.99 -11.34 -5.55
N GLY A 68 11.48 -10.11 -5.76
CA GLY A 68 12.64 -9.54 -5.08
C GLY A 68 12.43 -9.19 -3.61
N LYS A 69 13.53 -9.16 -2.84
CA LYS A 69 13.52 -8.89 -1.39
C LYS A 69 12.97 -7.51 -1.02
N ASN A 70 13.26 -6.49 -1.83
CA ASN A 70 12.82 -5.12 -1.58
C ASN A 70 11.29 -4.98 -1.61
N HIS A 71 10.65 -5.65 -2.58
CA HIS A 71 9.20 -5.68 -2.68
C HIS A 71 8.59 -6.45 -1.50
N LYS A 72 9.08 -7.65 -1.20
CA LYS A 72 8.64 -8.43 -0.04
C LYS A 72 8.77 -7.66 1.29
N ARG A 73 9.82 -6.86 1.43
CA ARG A 73 9.99 -5.96 2.58
C ARG A 73 8.92 -4.86 2.61
N ARG A 74 8.60 -4.27 1.46
CA ARG A 74 7.55 -3.24 1.34
C ARG A 74 6.17 -3.82 1.65
N VAL A 75 5.83 -4.99 1.11
CA VAL A 75 4.58 -5.72 1.43
C VAL A 75 4.47 -5.91 2.93
N ARG A 76 5.55 -6.35 3.60
CA ARG A 76 5.55 -6.56 5.05
C ARG A 76 5.25 -5.27 5.82
N MET A 77 5.85 -4.15 5.42
CA MET A 77 5.55 -2.84 6.02
C MET A 77 4.10 -2.42 5.80
N LEU A 78 3.51 -2.73 4.64
CA LEU A 78 2.13 -2.40 4.31
C LEU A 78 1.08 -3.30 5.00
N LYS A 79 1.50 -4.35 5.70
CA LYS A 79 0.59 -5.17 6.51
C LYS A 79 0.27 -4.53 7.85
N GLU A 80 1.18 -3.69 8.34
CA GLU A 80 1.00 -2.96 9.58
C GLU A 80 0.13 -1.71 9.31
N GLN A 81 -0.54 -1.23 10.36
CA GLN A 81 -1.31 0.01 10.26
C GLN A 81 -0.35 1.19 9.98
N PRO A 82 -0.67 2.10 9.03
CA PRO A 82 0.19 3.24 8.75
C PRO A 82 0.20 4.21 9.93
N TYR A 83 1.39 4.63 10.33
CA TYR A 83 1.56 5.68 11.33
C TYR A 83 0.91 6.98 10.87
N SER A 84 0.21 7.65 11.78
CA SER A 84 -0.50 8.89 11.48
C SER A 84 -0.16 10.00 12.46
N GLN A 85 -0.38 11.26 12.08
CA GLN A 85 -0.18 12.38 13.01
C GLN A 85 -1.08 12.27 14.25
N ALA A 86 -2.30 11.75 14.09
CA ALA A 86 -3.23 11.55 15.21
C ALA A 86 -2.68 10.56 16.25
N GLU A 87 -1.91 9.56 15.82
CA GLU A 87 -1.22 8.64 16.71
C GLU A 87 -0.10 9.35 17.50
N ALA A 88 0.67 10.21 16.83
CA ALA A 88 1.70 11.02 17.47
C ALA A 88 1.11 11.96 18.54
N ASP A 89 0.01 12.64 18.19
CA ASP A 89 -0.70 13.55 19.08
C ASP A 89 -1.28 12.77 20.29
N ALA A 90 -1.90 11.62 20.04
CA ALA A 90 -2.43 10.77 21.11
C ALA A 90 -1.34 10.25 22.06
N ALA A 91 -0.16 9.89 21.54
CA ALA A 91 0.99 9.51 22.37
C ALA A 91 1.49 10.67 23.26
N SER A 92 1.28 11.92 22.83
CA SER A 92 1.55 13.12 23.63
C SER A 92 0.41 13.50 24.59
N GLY A 93 -0.71 12.76 24.57
CA GLY A 93 -1.90 13.02 25.39
C GLY A 93 -2.96 13.91 24.74
N LEU A 94 -2.80 14.28 23.47
CA LEU A 94 -3.74 15.12 22.71
C LEU A 94 -4.67 14.25 21.85
N GLY A 95 -5.99 14.39 22.01
CA GLY A 95 -6.95 13.75 21.13
C GLY A 95 -7.01 12.21 21.23
N VAL A 96 -6.61 11.64 22.38
CA VAL A 96 -6.53 10.20 22.63
C VAL A 96 -7.83 9.47 22.29
N GLU A 97 -8.98 9.99 22.72
CA GLU A 97 -10.28 9.36 22.46
C GLU A 97 -10.58 9.20 20.97
N LYS A 98 -10.22 10.20 20.15
CA LYS A 98 -10.43 10.17 18.70
C LYS A 98 -9.56 9.09 18.07
N TYR A 99 -8.32 8.96 18.52
CA TYR A 99 -7.40 7.94 18.01
C TYR A 99 -7.85 6.53 18.41
N MET A 100 -8.26 6.32 19.67
CA MET A 100 -8.73 5.01 20.12
C MET A 100 -9.95 4.52 19.33
N ARG A 101 -10.95 5.38 19.11
CA ARG A 101 -12.11 5.05 18.24
C ARG A 101 -11.69 4.68 16.82
N PHE A 102 -10.68 5.37 16.28
CA PHE A 102 -10.15 5.05 14.95
C PHE A 102 -9.47 3.67 14.92
N VAL A 103 -8.68 3.32 15.95
CA VAL A 103 -8.06 2.00 16.06
C VAL A 103 -9.12 0.90 16.15
N GLU A 104 -10.14 1.07 16.99
CA GLU A 104 -11.24 0.11 17.14
C GLU A 104 -11.94 -0.17 15.80
N THR A 105 -12.28 0.89 15.05
CA THR A 105 -12.93 0.74 13.73
C THR A 105 -12.03 0.08 12.70
N TYR A 106 -10.71 0.33 12.74
CA TYR A 106 -9.74 -0.34 11.88
C TYR A 106 -9.63 -1.83 12.18
N GLU A 107 -9.56 -2.20 13.46
CA GLU A 107 -9.50 -3.60 13.89
C GLU A 107 -10.76 -4.37 13.49
N GLN A 108 -11.95 -3.79 13.71
CA GLN A 108 -13.22 -4.37 13.25
C GLN A 108 -13.22 -4.62 11.74
N ALA A 109 -12.83 -3.61 10.95
CA ALA A 109 -12.76 -3.74 9.49
C ALA A 109 -11.75 -4.80 9.03
N LYS A 110 -10.66 -5.00 9.78
CA LYS A 110 -9.69 -6.07 9.52
C LYS A 110 -10.29 -7.45 9.78
N MET A 111 -10.97 -7.63 10.91
CA MET A 111 -11.64 -8.89 11.26
C MET A 111 -12.71 -9.24 10.21
N GLU A 112 -13.53 -8.27 9.80
CA GLU A 112 -14.54 -8.47 8.75
C GLU A 112 -13.94 -8.90 7.40
N LYS A 113 -12.78 -8.34 7.03
CA LYS A 113 -12.07 -8.74 5.79
C LYS A 113 -11.55 -10.16 5.89
N GLU A 114 -10.97 -10.54 7.04
CA GLU A 114 -10.48 -11.90 7.27
C GLU A 114 -11.62 -12.92 7.27
N GLU A 115 -12.78 -12.59 7.84
CA GLU A 115 -13.98 -13.44 7.81
C GLU A 115 -14.54 -13.60 6.39
N LYS A 116 -14.66 -12.51 5.62
CA LYS A 116 -15.08 -12.56 4.21
C LYS A 116 -14.12 -13.41 3.37
N GLU A 117 -12.81 -13.32 3.61
CA GLU A 117 -11.82 -14.15 2.92
C GLU A 117 -11.97 -15.64 3.27
N LYS A 118 -12.24 -15.97 4.54
CA LYS A 118 -12.52 -17.36 4.97
C LYS A 118 -13.78 -17.90 4.30
N GLN A 119 -14.89 -17.16 4.36
CA GLN A 119 -16.15 -17.53 3.71
C GLN A 119 -15.98 -17.74 2.21
N ARG A 120 -15.20 -16.87 1.54
CA ARG A 120 -14.92 -17.03 0.11
C ARG A 120 -14.15 -18.32 -0.19
N LYS A 121 -13.13 -18.66 0.61
CA LYS A 121 -12.38 -19.92 0.46
C LYS A 121 -13.23 -21.15 0.74
N GLU A 122 -14.08 -21.09 1.76
CA GLU A 122 -15.05 -22.15 2.06
C GLU A 122 -16.02 -22.37 0.90
N ASN A 123 -16.57 -21.28 0.34
CA ASN A 123 -17.45 -21.36 -0.82
C ASN A 123 -16.73 -21.91 -2.07
N GLU A 124 -15.47 -21.54 -2.30
CA GLU A 124 -14.67 -22.10 -3.40
C GLU A 124 -14.43 -23.62 -3.22
N MET A 125 -14.24 -24.13 -2.00
CA MET A 125 -14.06 -25.56 -1.71
C MET A 125 -15.35 -26.39 -1.79
N VAL A 126 -16.54 -25.79 -1.68
CA VAL A 126 -17.83 -26.50 -1.76
C VAL A 126 -18.31 -26.68 -3.20
N ILE A 127 -17.72 -25.92 -4.15
CA ILE A 127 -18.05 -25.95 -5.57
C ILE A 127 -17.21 -27.00 -6.33
N GLU A 128 -16.11 -27.49 -5.74
CA GLU A 128 -15.34 -28.65 -6.21
C GLU A 128 -15.87 -29.98 -5.66
#